data_AF-A0A564VI33-F1
#
_entry.id   AF-A0A564VI33-F1
#
_cell.length_a   1.000
_cell.length_b   1.000
_cell.length_c   1.000
_cell.angle_alpha   90.00
_cell.angle_beta   90.00
_cell.angle_gamma   90.00
#
_symmetry.space_group_name_H-M   'P 1'
#
loop_
_entity.id
_entity.type
_entity.pdbx_description
1 polymer ?
#
loop_
_entity_poly.entity_id
_entity_poly.type
_entity_poly.pdbx_seq_one_letter_code
_entity_poly.pdbx_strand_id
1 'polypeptide(L)'
;MSYTIEQFMSDSGVTRAEVDEAKDRMLEEMRVYELKEARKSRNLTQKQLAKNMGVSQKRVSTLESGDVDHVEVSTLKRYLEGIGGTLQVMADLPDGRRLQLV
;
A
#
# COMPACT_ATOMS: atom_id res chain seq x y z
N MET A 1 -18.78 -2.28 -32.87
CA MET A 1 -19.18 -3.22 -31.79
C MET A 1 -18.24 -2.99 -30.62
N SER A 2 -18.77 -2.75 -29.41
CA SER A 2 -17.94 -2.60 -28.20
C SER A 2 -17.66 -3.99 -27.65
N TYR A 3 -16.39 -4.29 -27.41
CA TYR A 3 -15.96 -5.55 -26.83
C TYR A 3 -16.12 -5.46 -25.32
N THR A 4 -16.92 -6.35 -24.73
CA THR A 4 -17.22 -6.32 -23.29
C THR A 4 -16.11 -6.99 -22.48
N ILE A 5 -15.97 -6.60 -21.21
CA ILE A 5 -14.98 -7.20 -20.29
C ILE A 5 -15.21 -8.71 -20.17
N GLU A 6 -16.47 -9.16 -20.21
CA GLU A 6 -16.84 -10.57 -20.16
C GLU A 6 -16.35 -11.35 -21.40
N GLN A 7 -16.47 -10.76 -22.59
CA GLN A 7 -15.94 -11.34 -23.82
C GLN A 7 -14.41 -11.40 -23.81
N PHE A 8 -13.74 -10.37 -23.30
CA PHE A 8 -12.28 -10.37 -23.12
C PHE A 8 -11.79 -11.47 -22.19
N MET A 9 -12.44 -11.64 -21.04
CA MET A 9 -12.07 -12.67 -20.06
C MET A 9 -12.28 -14.08 -20.62
N SER A 10 -13.34 -14.30 -21.41
CA SER A 10 -13.61 -15.57 -22.07
C SER A 10 -12.57 -15.93 -23.14
N ASP A 11 -12.14 -14.96 -23.96
CA ASP A 11 -11.19 -15.20 -25.05
C ASP A 11 -9.73 -15.25 -24.58
N SER A 12 -9.40 -14.57 -23.48
CA SER A 12 -8.01 -14.48 -22.97
C SER A 12 -7.60 -15.68 -22.12
N GLY A 13 -8.54 -16.53 -21.70
CA GLY A 13 -8.27 -17.65 -20.79
C GLY A 13 -7.88 -17.23 -19.37
N VAL A 14 -8.03 -15.95 -19.03
CA VAL A 14 -7.66 -15.38 -17.72
C VAL A 14 -8.84 -15.49 -16.77
N THR A 15 -8.64 -16.18 -15.65
CA THR A 15 -9.65 -16.36 -14.61
C THR A 15 -9.83 -15.10 -13.77
N ARG A 16 -10.99 -14.97 -13.12
CA ARG A 16 -11.24 -13.87 -12.17
C ARG A 16 -10.22 -13.85 -11.03
N ALA A 17 -9.80 -15.02 -10.55
CA ALA A 17 -8.78 -15.15 -9.52
C ALA A 17 -7.42 -14.59 -9.97
N GLU A 18 -7.00 -14.85 -11.21
CA GLU A 18 -5.75 -14.30 -11.76
C GLU A 18 -5.83 -12.77 -11.95
N VAL A 19 -7.00 -12.25 -12.33
CA VAL A 19 -7.25 -10.80 -12.40
C VAL A 19 -7.18 -10.17 -11.01
N ASP A 20 -7.81 -10.77 -10.02
CA ASP A 20 -7.82 -10.27 -8.64
C ASP A 20 -6.42 -10.30 -8.03
N GLU A 21 -5.65 -11.37 -8.23
CA GLU A 21 -4.26 -11.47 -7.76
C GLU A 21 -3.34 -10.46 -8.45
N ALA A 22 -3.49 -10.27 -9.77
CA ALA A 22 -2.73 -9.25 -10.50
C ALA A 22 -3.09 -7.83 -10.05
N LYS A 23 -4.36 -7.60 -9.73
CA LYS A 23 -4.85 -6.33 -9.19
C LYS A 23 -4.29 -6.08 -7.80
N ASP A 24 -4.26 -7.09 -6.92
CA ASP A 24 -3.73 -6.96 -5.57
C ASP A 24 -2.23 -6.63 -5.60
N ARG A 25 -1.44 -7.33 -6.43
CA ARG A 25 -0.03 -7.00 -6.66
C ARG A 25 0.17 -5.56 -7.17
N MET A 26 -0.64 -5.14 -8.14
CA MET A 26 -0.56 -3.79 -8.67
C MET A 26 -0.88 -2.72 -7.60
N LEU A 27 -1.89 -2.97 -6.76
CA LEU A 27 -2.26 -2.08 -5.65
C LEU A 27 -1.18 -2.03 -4.57
N GLU A 28 -0.51 -3.13 -4.28
CA GLU A 28 0.62 -3.19 -3.35
C GLU A 28 1.82 -2.39 -3.86
N GLU A 29 2.20 -2.59 -5.13
CA GLU A 29 3.27 -1.82 -5.78
C GLU A 29 2.97 -0.31 -5.77
N MET A 30 1.71 0.07 -6.04
CA MET A 30 1.28 1.47 -5.98
C MET A 30 1.39 2.06 -4.57
N ARG A 31 0.98 1.34 -3.52
CA ARG A 31 1.04 1.83 -2.13
C ARG A 31 2.48 2.06 -1.66
N VAL A 32 3.39 1.16 -2.02
CA VAL A 32 4.81 1.28 -1.66
C VAL A 32 5.44 2.48 -2.37
N TYR A 33 5.08 2.68 -3.63
CA TYR A 33 5.48 3.85 -4.40
C TYR A 33 4.97 5.15 -3.76
N GLU A 34 3.69 5.20 -3.36
CA GLU A 34 3.09 6.37 -2.70
C GLU A 34 3.80 6.75 -1.39
N LEU A 35 4.12 5.78 -0.53
CA LEU A 35 4.85 6.04 0.71
C LEU A 35 6.24 6.64 0.45
N LYS A 36 6.96 6.07 -0.53
CA LYS A 36 8.29 6.55 -0.94
C LYS A 36 8.23 7.96 -1.50
N GLU A 37 7.23 8.27 -2.34
CA GLU A 37 7.04 9.62 -2.88
C GLU A 37 6.61 10.61 -1.78
N ALA A 38 5.76 10.20 -0.84
CA ALA A 38 5.38 11.03 0.31
C ALA A 38 6.62 11.40 1.15
N ARG A 39 7.52 10.46 1.44
CA ARG A 39 8.79 10.75 2.12
C ARG A 39 9.65 11.73 1.32
N LYS A 40 9.80 11.51 0.01
CA LYS A 40 10.61 12.38 -0.86
C LYS A 40 10.04 13.79 -0.92
N SER A 41 8.72 13.95 -0.98
CA SER A 41 8.05 15.27 -0.96
C SER A 41 8.38 16.09 0.29
N ARG A 42 8.76 15.42 1.38
CA ARG A 42 9.21 16.02 2.64
C ARG A 42 10.72 16.22 2.73
N ASN A 43 11.46 15.95 1.64
CA ASN A 43 12.92 16.03 1.54
C ASN A 43 13.65 15.16 2.58
N LEU A 44 13.04 14.05 3.01
CA LEU A 44 13.63 13.13 3.97
C LEU A 44 14.35 11.99 3.24
N THR A 45 15.56 11.67 3.66
CA THR A 45 16.24 10.42 3.31
C THR A 45 15.66 9.25 4.13
N GLN A 46 15.83 8.02 3.66
CA GLN A 46 15.46 6.83 4.44
C GLN A 46 16.17 6.79 5.81
N LYS A 47 17.41 7.28 5.89
CA LYS A 47 18.17 7.36 7.15
C LYS A 47 17.56 8.36 8.14
N GLN A 48 17.12 9.53 7.66
CA GLN A 48 16.45 10.52 8.50
C GLN A 48 15.08 10.01 8.97
N LEU A 49 14.30 9.40 8.07
CA LEU A 49 13.03 8.80 8.46
C LEU A 49 13.22 7.68 9.49
N ALA A 50 14.19 6.79 9.28
CA ALA A 50 14.52 5.73 10.23
C ALA A 50 14.86 6.28 11.62
N LYS A 51 15.61 7.39 11.68
CA LYS A 51 15.90 8.10 12.93
C LYS A 51 14.62 8.63 13.59
N ASN A 52 13.72 9.25 12.83
CA ASN A 52 12.44 9.76 13.35
C ASN A 52 11.56 8.63 13.90
N MET A 53 11.59 7.46 13.26
CA MET A 53 10.83 6.27 13.63
C MET A 53 11.46 5.45 14.77
N GLY A 54 12.73 5.70 15.12
CA GLY A 54 13.48 4.87 16.07
C GLY A 54 13.77 3.45 15.56
N VAL A 55 13.95 3.28 14.24
CA VAL A 55 14.23 1.98 13.60
C VAL A 55 15.50 2.02 12.75
N SER A 56 15.93 0.87 12.21
CA SER A 56 17.06 0.82 11.28
C SER A 56 16.69 1.34 9.89
N GLN A 57 17.66 1.91 9.16
CA GLN A 57 17.43 2.28 7.75
C GLN A 57 17.07 1.08 6.88
N LYS A 58 17.61 -0.12 7.19
CA LYS A 58 17.22 -1.37 6.53
C LYS A 58 15.71 -1.62 6.65
N ARG A 59 15.12 -1.40 7.83
CA ARG A 59 13.67 -1.56 8.04
C ARG A 59 12.84 -0.62 7.15
N VAL A 60 13.27 0.64 7.01
CA VAL A 60 12.62 1.60 6.09
C VAL A 60 12.79 1.16 4.63
N SER A 61 13.98 0.67 4.26
CA SER A 61 14.24 0.18 2.91
C SER A 61 13.38 -1.02 2.54
N THR A 62 13.25 -2.01 3.42
CA THR A 62 12.41 -3.20 3.20
C THR A 62 10.94 -2.82 3.03
N LEU A 63 10.46 -1.89 3.86
CA LEU A 63 9.08 -1.39 3.75
C LEU A 63 8.84 -0.63 2.44
N GLU A 64 9.82 0.13 1.95
CA GLU A 64 9.75 0.85 0.67
C GLU A 64 10.09 -0.01 -0.57
N SER A 65 10.46 -1.29 -0.40
CA SER A 65 10.83 -2.18 -1.51
C SER A 65 9.78 -3.21 -1.87
N GLY A 66 8.62 -3.23 -1.17
CA GLY A 66 7.53 -4.14 -1.53
C GLY A 66 7.54 -5.49 -0.83
N ASP A 67 8.44 -5.72 0.13
CA ASP A 67 8.44 -6.95 0.95
C ASP A 67 7.51 -6.74 2.16
N VAL A 68 6.20 -6.61 1.89
CA VAL A 68 5.21 -5.96 2.78
C VAL A 68 4.09 -6.89 3.26
N ASP A 69 4.09 -8.17 2.88
CA ASP A 69 3.00 -9.14 3.14
C ASP A 69 2.50 -9.13 4.60
N HIS A 70 3.35 -8.70 5.54
CA HIS A 70 3.05 -8.58 6.96
C HIS A 70 3.53 -7.27 7.62
N VAL A 71 3.30 -6.10 7.00
CA VAL A 71 3.56 -4.84 7.73
C VAL A 71 2.46 -4.55 8.75
N GLU A 72 2.87 -4.50 10.01
CA GLU A 72 2.00 -4.08 11.12
C GLU A 72 1.49 -2.64 10.94
N VAL A 73 0.23 -2.41 11.29
CA VAL A 73 -0.39 -1.07 11.37
C VAL A 73 0.45 -0.11 12.22
N SER A 74 1.07 -0.62 13.29
CA SER A 74 1.98 0.11 14.17
C SER A 74 3.18 0.70 13.41
N THR A 75 3.69 -0.02 12.41
CA THR A 75 4.85 0.37 11.59
C THR A 75 4.45 1.45 10.60
N LEU A 76 3.30 1.30 9.92
CA LEU A 76 2.76 2.31 9.01
C LEU A 76 2.45 3.62 9.74
N LYS A 77 1.89 3.52 10.95
CA LYS A 77 1.61 4.69 11.79
C LYS A 77 2.89 5.48 12.09
N ARG A 78 3.94 4.81 12.58
CA ARG A 78 5.24 5.46 12.86
C ARG A 78 5.89 6.03 11.59
N TYR A 79 5.74 5.35 10.45
CA TYR A 79 6.27 5.83 9.18
C TYR A 79 5.59 7.15 8.78
N LEU A 80 4.25 7.18 8.79
CA LEU A 80 3.48 8.36 8.45
C LEU A 80 3.74 9.51 9.43
N GLU A 81 3.78 9.24 10.74
CA GLU A 81 4.16 10.23 11.76
C GLU A 81 5.58 10.78 11.52
N GLY A 82 6.52 9.91 11.14
CA GLY A 82 7.91 10.27 10.85
C GLY A 82 8.09 11.19 9.63
N ILE A 83 7.11 11.22 8.72
CA ILE A 83 7.03 12.17 7.59
C ILE A 83 6.05 13.33 7.84
N GLY A 84 5.49 13.44 9.05
CA GLY A 84 4.54 14.49 9.43
C GLY A 84 3.12 14.29 8.90
N GLY A 85 2.74 13.04 8.60
CA GLY A 85 1.39 12.61 8.26
C GLY A 85 0.71 11.84 9.39
N THR A 86 -0.54 11.45 9.14
CA THR A 86 -1.36 10.67 10.08
C THR A 86 -1.91 9.44 9.37
N LEU A 87 -1.90 8.29 10.04
CA LEU A 87 -2.54 7.08 9.54
C LEU A 87 -4.03 7.08 9.91
N GLN A 88 -4.90 6.88 8.94
CA GLN A 88 -6.30 6.51 9.15
C GLN A 88 -6.51 5.10 8.63
N VAL A 89 -7.07 4.22 9.45
CA VAL A 89 -7.45 2.86 9.03
C VAL A 89 -8.96 2.79 8.97
N MET A 90 -9.49 2.46 7.79
CA MET A 90 -10.92 2.30 7.57
C MET A 90 -11.24 0.84 7.27
N ALA A 91 -12.36 0.35 7.79
CA ALA A 91 -12.95 -0.93 7.45
C ALA A 91 -14.32 -0.70 6.80
N ASP A 92 -14.54 -1.27 5.62
CA ASP A 92 -15.84 -1.35 4.97
C ASP A 92 -16.57 -2.61 5.46
N LEU A 93 -17.80 -2.46 5.94
CA LEU A 93 -18.64 -3.56 6.40
C LEU A 93 -19.59 -4.01 5.28
N PRO A 94 -20.07 -5.27 5.31
CA PRO A 94 -21.01 -5.78 4.31
C PRO A 94 -22.33 -4.99 4.21
N ASP A 95 -22.69 -4.26 5.25
CA ASP A 95 -23.89 -3.41 5.30
C ASP A 95 -23.65 -1.97 4.79
N GLY A 96 -22.47 -1.71 4.22
CA GLY A 96 -22.09 -0.41 3.66
C GLY A 96 -21.60 0.61 4.69
N ARG A 97 -21.55 0.26 5.99
CA ARG A 97 -20.96 1.13 6.99
C ARG A 97 -19.44 1.15 6.87
N ARG A 98 -18.84 2.29 7.21
CA ARG A 98 -17.39 2.45 7.37
C ARG A 98 -17.03 2.64 8.83
N LEU A 99 -16.09 1.85 9.34
CA LEU A 99 -15.52 2.02 10.68
C LEU A 99 -14.12 2.59 10.57
N GLN A 100 -13.86 3.68 11.29
CA GLN A 100 -12.50 4.17 11.52
C GLN A 100 -11.92 3.44 12.73
N LEU A 101 -10.79 2.75 12.52
CA LEU A 101 -10.13 1.93 13.54
C LEU A 101 -9.02 2.68 14.29
N VAL A 102 -8.50 3.77 13.71
CA VAL A 102 -7.48 4.67 14.29
C VAL A 102 -7.61 6.07 13.70
#